data_AF-A0A374W6Q7-F1
#
_entry.id   AF-A0A374W6Q7-F1
#
_cell.length_a   1.000
_cell.length_b   1.000
_cell.length_c   1.000
_cell.angle_alpha   90.00
_cell.angle_beta   90.00
_cell.angle_gamma   90.00
#
_symmetry.space_group_name_H-M   'P 1'
#
loop_
_entity.id
_entity.type
_entity.pdbx_description
1 polymer ?
#
loop_
_entity_poly.entity_id
_entity_poly.type
_entity_poly.pdbx_seq_one_letter_code
_entity_poly.pdbx_strand_id
1 'polypeptide(L)'
;MERQYRTHLSDYLHWEQLPHAEDWLLYEKNIGAYVGIDEVALSRGELYTILINKERHGKAGSIIAVIKGTDARTVSNVLLKLSRRCRYQVREITLDMAPNMELIARTCFPAAKRVTDRFHVQKLAYEAVQEMRVKARWEALDEESIQIAHAKACGKQYHAPVFENGDSRKQLLARSLYLLYKKESLWTVSQRQRAEILFREYPDIKKAYYLSMRLGLIYHQCRFKDIALTRLA
;
A
#
# COMPACT_ATOMS: atom_id res chain seq x y z
N MET A 1 32.32 18.71 7.95
CA MET A 1 31.65 18.39 9.22
C MET A 1 31.28 16.91 9.31
N GLU A 2 30.58 16.34 8.34
CA GLU A 2 30.15 14.92 8.35
C GLU A 2 31.32 13.91 8.46
N ARG A 3 32.44 14.17 7.77
CA ARG A 3 33.63 13.30 7.81
C ARG A 3 34.27 13.26 9.21
N GLN A 4 34.42 14.42 9.86
CA GLN A 4 34.93 14.52 11.23
C GLN A 4 33.95 13.92 12.25
N TYR A 5 32.64 14.06 12.03
CA TYR A 5 31.65 13.42 12.89
C TYR A 5 31.77 11.89 12.81
N ARG A 6 31.80 11.34 11.59
CA ARG A 6 31.97 9.90 11.34
C ARG A 6 33.27 9.35 11.93
N THR A 7 34.39 10.06 11.81
CA THR A 7 35.70 9.54 12.22
C THR A 7 36.08 9.82 13.66
N HIS A 8 35.56 10.89 14.28
CA HIS A 8 36.03 11.35 15.60
C HIS A 8 34.93 11.57 16.64
N LEU A 9 33.67 11.80 16.25
CA LEU A 9 32.59 12.13 17.20
C LEU A 9 31.50 11.06 17.28
N SER A 10 31.55 10.06 16.42
CA SER A 10 30.59 8.96 16.39
C SER A 10 31.30 7.64 16.64
N ASP A 11 30.60 6.70 17.26
CA ASP A 11 31.07 5.33 17.43
C ASP A 11 31.05 4.51 16.12
N TYR A 12 30.95 5.17 14.97
CA TYR A 12 30.79 4.50 13.67
C TYR A 12 31.90 3.50 13.36
N LEU A 13 33.16 3.83 13.68
CA LEU A 13 34.30 2.93 13.46
C LEU A 13 34.33 1.75 14.44
N HIS A 14 33.67 1.87 15.60
CA HIS A 14 33.56 0.84 16.63
C HIS A 14 32.18 0.17 16.64
N TRP A 15 31.34 0.46 15.64
CA TRP A 15 30.00 -0.07 15.57
C TRP A 15 30.07 -1.55 15.23
N GLU A 16 29.63 -2.41 16.16
CA GLU A 16 29.69 -3.87 16.03
C GLU A 16 29.05 -4.42 14.76
N GLN A 17 28.09 -3.68 14.19
CA GLN A 17 27.38 -4.08 12.98
C GLN A 17 28.04 -3.60 11.69
N LEU A 18 29.06 -2.74 11.78
CA LEU A 18 29.78 -2.20 10.62
C LEU A 18 30.21 -3.28 9.60
N PRO A 19 30.72 -4.46 10.01
CA PRO A 19 31.18 -5.49 9.07
C PRO A 19 30.09 -6.05 8.15
N HIS A 20 28.81 -5.93 8.52
CA HIS A 20 27.68 -6.47 7.76
C HIS A 20 26.57 -5.42 7.52
N ALA A 21 26.83 -4.15 7.83
CA ALA A 21 25.83 -3.09 7.82
C ALA A 21 25.27 -2.79 6.43
N GLU A 22 26.00 -3.17 5.36
CA GLU A 22 25.52 -3.07 3.98
C GLU A 22 24.42 -4.10 3.67
N ASP A 23 24.43 -5.24 4.36
CA ASP A 23 23.50 -6.33 4.13
C ASP A 23 22.36 -6.34 5.16
N TRP A 24 22.66 -6.10 6.43
CA TRP A 24 21.63 -6.12 7.46
C TRP A 24 22.03 -5.39 8.74
N LEU A 25 21.01 -4.89 9.44
CA LEU A 25 21.05 -4.25 10.74
C LEU A 25 20.03 -4.91 11.67
N LEU A 26 20.43 -5.20 12.91
CA LEU A 26 19.58 -5.75 13.97
C LEU A 26 19.67 -4.91 15.24
N TYR A 27 18.52 -4.55 15.79
CA TYR A 27 18.40 -3.83 17.06
C TYR A 27 17.53 -4.65 18.01
N GLU A 28 18.11 -5.70 18.58
CA GLU A 28 17.37 -6.64 19.44
C GLU A 28 16.67 -5.94 20.60
N LYS A 29 17.27 -4.90 21.19
CA LYS A 29 16.66 -4.10 22.25
C LYS A 29 15.33 -3.41 21.87
N ASN A 30 15.06 -3.28 20.57
CA ASN A 30 13.86 -2.61 20.07
C ASN A 30 12.68 -3.59 19.89
N ILE A 31 12.89 -4.91 19.99
CA ILE A 31 11.81 -5.88 19.79
C ILE A 31 10.77 -5.80 20.92
N GLY A 32 9.50 -5.74 20.53
CA GLY A 32 8.36 -5.65 21.43
C GLY A 32 7.32 -6.75 21.18
N ALA A 33 6.15 -6.63 21.81
CA ALA A 33 5.09 -7.62 21.67
C ALA A 33 4.36 -7.55 20.31
N TYR A 34 4.38 -6.38 19.66
CA TYR A 34 3.71 -6.11 18.39
C TYR A 34 4.73 -5.68 17.33
N VAL A 35 4.94 -6.54 16.34
CA VAL A 35 5.90 -6.34 15.27
C VAL A 35 5.17 -6.09 13.95
N GLY A 36 5.70 -5.19 13.12
CA GLY A 36 5.35 -5.06 11.71
C GLY A 36 6.52 -5.51 10.85
N ILE A 37 6.24 -6.17 9.74
CA ILE A 37 7.22 -6.52 8.70
C ILE A 37 6.69 -6.04 7.35
N ASP A 38 7.54 -5.38 6.57
CA ASP A 38 7.17 -4.84 5.25
C ASP A 38 8.40 -4.77 4.33
N GLU A 39 8.15 -4.71 3.02
CA GLU A 39 9.16 -4.49 1.98
C GLU A 39 9.21 -3.02 1.58
N VAL A 40 10.42 -2.46 1.51
CA VAL A 40 10.63 -1.10 1.06
C VAL A 40 11.65 -1.09 -0.06
N ALA A 41 11.26 -0.50 -1.19
CA ALA A 41 12.19 -0.15 -2.25
C ALA A 41 12.93 1.14 -1.88
N LEU A 42 14.25 1.06 -1.69
CA LEU A 42 15.10 2.24 -1.62
C LEU A 42 15.51 2.70 -3.03
N SER A 43 16.08 3.90 -3.13
CA SER A 43 16.56 4.43 -4.41
C SER A 43 17.52 3.45 -5.10
N ARG A 44 17.39 3.31 -6.43
CA ARG A 44 18.14 2.39 -7.31
C ARG A 44 17.61 0.95 -7.41
N GLY A 45 16.38 0.69 -6.96
CA GLY A 45 15.71 -0.60 -7.18
C GLY A 45 16.12 -1.70 -6.20
N GLU A 46 16.89 -1.36 -5.17
CA GLU A 46 17.20 -2.28 -4.09
C GLU A 46 15.99 -2.41 -3.15
N LEU A 47 15.56 -3.64 -2.91
CA LEU A 47 14.49 -3.96 -1.97
C LEU A 47 15.09 -4.30 -0.61
N TYR A 48 14.41 -3.88 0.45
CA TYR A 48 14.78 -4.17 1.82
C TYR A 48 13.57 -4.69 2.58
N THR A 49 13.78 -5.67 3.45
CA THR A 49 12.80 -6.10 4.43
C THR A 49 13.06 -5.36 5.74
N ILE A 50 12.06 -4.64 6.24
CA ILE A 50 12.15 -3.84 7.46
C ILE A 50 11.23 -4.43 8.52
N LEU A 51 11.74 -4.62 9.73
CA LEU A 51 10.93 -4.96 10.89
C LEU A 51 10.84 -3.77 11.83
N ILE A 52 9.64 -3.48 12.28
CA ILE A 52 9.35 -2.37 13.19
C ILE A 52 8.60 -2.83 14.44
N ASN A 53 8.85 -2.16 15.55
CA ASN A 53 8.06 -2.23 16.76
C ASN A 53 6.89 -1.24 16.65
N LYS A 54 5.68 -1.78 16.57
CA LYS A 54 4.46 -0.98 16.39
C LYS A 54 4.11 -0.13 17.62
N GLU A 55 4.53 -0.56 18.82
CA GLU A 55 4.28 0.17 20.07
C GLU A 55 5.06 1.48 20.16
N ARG A 56 6.14 1.62 19.36
CA ARG A 56 6.95 2.84 19.31
C ARG A 56 6.37 3.91 18.39
N HIS A 57 5.31 3.61 17.64
CA HIS A 57 4.58 4.56 16.79
C HIS A 57 5.49 5.39 15.86
N GLY A 58 6.52 4.75 15.27
CA GLY A 58 7.46 5.42 14.36
C GLY A 58 8.50 6.34 15.05
N LYS A 59 8.54 6.38 16.38
CA LYS A 59 9.52 7.16 17.14
C LYS A 59 10.84 6.41 17.28
N ALA A 60 11.83 7.02 17.94
CA ALA A 60 13.12 6.39 18.24
C ALA A 60 12.94 5.00 18.86
N GLY A 61 13.72 4.02 18.38
CA GLY A 61 13.60 2.62 18.80
C GLY A 61 12.51 1.82 18.09
N SER A 62 11.90 2.35 17.02
CA SER A 62 10.92 1.58 16.23
C SER A 62 11.58 0.52 15.35
N ILE A 63 12.77 0.77 14.79
CA ILE A 63 13.40 -0.17 13.85
C ILE A 63 14.00 -1.36 14.62
N ILE A 64 13.54 -2.56 14.33
CA ILE A 64 14.07 -3.81 14.89
C ILE A 64 15.10 -4.41 13.93
N ALA A 65 14.81 -4.42 12.63
CA ALA A 65 15.72 -4.94 11.62
C ALA A 65 15.59 -4.17 10.31
N VAL A 66 16.70 -4.08 9.58
CA VAL A 66 16.76 -3.66 8.17
C VAL A 66 17.58 -4.71 7.45
N ILE A 67 17.03 -5.36 6.44
CA ILE A 67 17.68 -6.50 5.77
C ILE A 67 17.61 -6.26 4.28
N LYS A 68 18.74 -6.33 3.58
CA LYS A 68 18.82 -6.22 2.13
C LYS A 68 18.19 -7.46 1.48
N GLY A 69 17.27 -7.22 0.56
CA GLY A 69 16.48 -8.25 -0.13
C GLY A 69 15.18 -8.63 0.57
N THR A 70 14.40 -9.44 -0.14
CA THR A 70 13.05 -9.91 0.26
C THR A 70 12.90 -11.42 0.20
N ASP A 71 13.99 -12.12 -0.14
CA ASP A 71 14.05 -13.58 -0.15
C ASP A 71 13.83 -14.12 1.28
N ALA A 72 12.83 -14.97 1.43
CA ALA A 72 12.40 -15.48 2.73
C ALA A 72 13.52 -16.22 3.45
N ARG A 73 14.39 -16.94 2.74
CA ARG A 73 15.51 -17.68 3.34
C ARG A 73 16.56 -16.72 3.89
N THR A 74 16.96 -15.74 3.09
CA THR A 74 17.95 -14.73 3.46
C THR A 74 17.49 -13.92 4.66
N VAL A 75 16.25 -13.41 4.61
CA VAL A 75 15.64 -12.67 5.71
C VAL A 75 15.54 -13.53 6.97
N SER A 76 15.07 -14.77 6.84
CA SER A 76 14.93 -15.67 8.00
C SER A 76 16.27 -15.96 8.66
N ASN A 77 17.33 -16.20 7.88
CA ASN A 77 18.68 -16.45 8.40
C ASN A 77 19.20 -15.30 9.26
N VAL A 78 18.93 -14.05 8.85
CA VAL A 78 19.29 -12.87 9.62
C VAL A 78 18.45 -12.76 10.88
N LEU A 79 17.12 -12.87 10.77
CA LEU A 79 16.22 -12.75 11.92
C LEU A 79 16.40 -13.85 12.96
N LEU A 80 16.84 -15.05 12.56
CA LEU A 80 17.17 -16.14 13.48
C LEU A 80 18.39 -15.85 14.36
N LYS A 81 19.18 -14.82 14.05
CA LYS A 81 20.25 -14.30 14.94
C LYS A 81 19.69 -13.61 16.18
N LEU A 82 18.44 -13.13 16.16
CA LEU A 82 17.76 -12.64 17.36
C LEU A 82 17.56 -13.79 18.34
N SER A 83 17.74 -13.51 19.63
CA SER A 83 17.61 -14.54 20.66
C SER A 83 16.23 -15.19 20.61
N ARG A 84 16.19 -16.48 20.94
CA ARG A 84 14.93 -17.23 20.99
C ARG A 84 13.92 -16.56 21.93
N ARG A 85 14.39 -16.02 23.06
CA ARG A 85 13.54 -15.28 24.02
C ARG A 85 12.87 -14.08 23.36
N CYS A 86 13.63 -13.25 22.65
CA CYS A 86 13.11 -12.08 21.94
C CYS A 86 12.11 -12.46 20.85
N ARG A 87 12.34 -13.55 20.12
CA ARG A 87 11.40 -13.99 19.07
C ARG A 87 10.10 -14.56 19.62
N TYR A 88 10.15 -15.29 20.75
CA TYR A 88 8.98 -15.90 21.37
C TYR A 88 8.13 -14.92 22.20
N GLN A 89 8.65 -13.74 22.54
CA GLN A 89 7.86 -12.70 23.21
C GLN A 89 6.91 -11.94 22.26
N VAL A 90 7.13 -12.06 20.94
CA VAL A 90 6.26 -11.43 19.94
C VAL A 90 4.90 -12.12 19.97
N ARG A 91 3.86 -11.35 20.31
CA ARG A 91 2.47 -11.83 20.40
C ARG A 91 1.73 -11.68 19.08
N GLU A 92 2.05 -10.63 18.33
CA GLU A 92 1.43 -10.34 17.04
C GLU A 92 2.49 -9.84 16.05
N ILE A 93 2.43 -10.36 14.83
CA ILE A 93 3.17 -9.83 13.70
C ILE A 93 2.19 -9.42 12.61
N THR A 94 2.29 -8.16 12.19
CA THR A 94 1.54 -7.60 11.05
C THR A 94 2.40 -7.67 9.81
N LEU A 95 1.86 -8.21 8.73
CA LEU A 95 2.54 -8.40 7.46
C LEU A 95 1.60 -8.09 6.28
N ASP A 96 2.19 -7.96 5.10
CA ASP A 96 1.46 -7.93 3.84
C ASP A 96 0.81 -9.31 3.52
N MET A 97 0.29 -9.44 2.30
CA MET A 97 -0.32 -10.68 1.82
C MET A 97 0.63 -11.53 0.95
N ALA A 98 1.93 -11.20 0.93
CA ALA A 98 2.90 -11.90 0.10
C ALA A 98 3.33 -13.23 0.77
N PRO A 99 3.48 -14.33 -0.01
CA PRO A 99 3.80 -15.65 0.55
C PRO A 99 5.14 -15.71 1.29
N ASN A 100 6.14 -14.91 0.86
CA ASN A 100 7.45 -14.82 1.49
C ASN A 100 7.34 -14.26 2.92
N MET A 101 6.51 -13.25 3.15
CA MET A 101 6.28 -12.68 4.48
C MET A 101 5.66 -13.67 5.44
N GLU A 102 4.70 -14.47 4.96
CA GLU A 102 4.11 -15.52 5.79
C GLU A 102 5.16 -16.57 6.20
N LEU A 103 6.03 -16.97 5.26
CA LEU A 103 7.10 -17.93 5.52
C LEU A 103 8.10 -17.39 6.56
N ILE A 104 8.52 -16.13 6.42
CA ILE A 104 9.40 -15.45 7.39
C ILE A 104 8.74 -15.41 8.77
N ALA A 105 7.50 -14.94 8.86
CA ALA A 105 6.77 -14.82 10.11
C ALA A 105 6.63 -16.17 10.83
N ARG A 106 6.27 -17.24 10.11
CA ARG A 106 6.16 -18.59 10.67
C ARG A 106 7.49 -19.14 11.18
N THR A 107 8.57 -18.88 10.44
CA THR A 107 9.90 -19.41 10.76
C THR A 107 10.53 -18.67 11.95
N CYS A 108 10.46 -17.34 11.93
CA CYS A 108 11.16 -16.50 12.89
C CYS A 108 10.35 -16.23 14.16
N PHE A 109 9.02 -16.11 14.06
CA PHE A 109 8.11 -15.73 15.15
C PHE A 109 6.96 -16.74 15.33
N PRO A 110 7.26 -18.02 15.64
CA PRO A 110 6.28 -19.10 15.60
C PRO A 110 5.13 -18.96 16.63
N ALA A 111 5.35 -18.21 17.72
CA ALA A 111 4.33 -17.96 18.74
C ALA A 111 3.42 -16.76 18.41
N ALA A 112 3.78 -15.95 17.41
CA ALA A 112 3.06 -14.72 17.10
C ALA A 112 1.80 -15.02 16.28
N LYS A 113 0.71 -14.33 16.62
CA LYS A 113 -0.46 -14.25 15.75
C LYS A 113 -0.12 -13.43 14.51
N ARG A 114 -0.32 -14.02 13.34
CA ARG A 114 -0.13 -13.36 12.05
C ARG A 114 -1.39 -12.57 11.69
N VAL A 115 -1.21 -11.29 11.37
CA VAL A 115 -2.31 -10.37 11.02
C VAL A 115 -1.97 -9.66 9.72
N THR A 116 -2.90 -9.68 8.77
CA THR A 116 -2.74 -8.93 7.52
C THR A 116 -2.88 -7.43 7.78
N ASP A 117 -1.99 -6.62 7.21
CA ASP A 117 -2.11 -5.18 7.30
C ASP A 117 -3.38 -4.67 6.59
N ARG A 118 -4.16 -3.88 7.31
CA ARG A 118 -5.36 -3.20 6.80
C ARG A 118 -5.08 -2.30 5.60
N PHE A 119 -3.88 -1.73 5.48
CA PHE A 119 -3.53 -0.86 4.36
C PHE A 119 -3.44 -1.64 3.04
N HIS A 120 -2.89 -2.86 3.06
CA HIS A 120 -2.86 -3.73 1.88
C HIS A 120 -4.27 -4.19 1.50
N VAL A 121 -5.11 -4.54 2.47
CA VAL A 121 -6.52 -4.92 2.20
C VAL A 121 -7.29 -3.74 1.59
N GLN A 122 -7.12 -2.53 2.13
CA GLN A 122 -7.75 -1.34 1.58
C GLN A 122 -7.23 -1.00 0.17
N LYS A 123 -5.93 -1.21 -0.09
CA LYS A 123 -5.33 -1.03 -1.41
C LYS A 123 -5.98 -1.94 -2.45
N LEU A 124 -6.19 -3.22 -2.14
CA LEU A 124 -6.90 -4.16 -3.02
C LEU A 124 -8.33 -3.68 -3.34
N ALA A 125 -9.05 -3.18 -2.33
CA ALA A 125 -10.38 -2.63 -2.54
C ALA A 125 -10.37 -1.39 -3.46
N TYR A 126 -9.34 -0.55 -3.37
CA TYR A 126 -9.17 0.56 -4.31
C TYR A 126 -8.81 0.08 -5.72
N GLU A 127 -7.90 -0.88 -5.84
CA GLU A 127 -7.49 -1.45 -7.12
C GLU A 127 -8.69 -2.04 -7.87
N ALA A 128 -9.58 -2.76 -7.19
CA ALA A 128 -10.82 -3.27 -7.79
C ALA A 128 -11.71 -2.16 -8.39
N VAL A 129 -11.85 -1.02 -7.70
CA VAL A 129 -12.58 0.16 -8.24
C VAL A 129 -11.86 0.73 -9.46
N GLN A 130 -10.52 0.75 -9.44
CA GLN A 130 -9.73 1.24 -10.56
C GLN A 130 -9.79 0.32 -11.77
N GLU A 131 -9.82 -1.00 -11.60
CA GLU A 131 -9.99 -1.97 -12.68
C GLU A 131 -11.32 -1.73 -13.42
N MET A 132 -12.41 -1.49 -12.68
CA MET A 132 -13.70 -1.12 -13.28
C MET A 132 -13.61 0.16 -14.11
N ARG A 133 -12.95 1.20 -13.57
CA ARG A 133 -12.73 2.47 -14.29
C ARG A 133 -11.84 2.28 -15.53
N VAL A 134 -10.79 1.47 -15.43
CA VAL A 134 -9.88 1.17 -16.54
C VAL A 134 -10.62 0.42 -17.64
N LYS A 135 -11.43 -0.58 -17.29
CA LYS A 135 -12.29 -1.30 -18.24
C LYS A 135 -13.25 -0.35 -18.96
N ALA A 136 -13.98 0.48 -18.23
CA ALA A 136 -14.87 1.49 -18.81
C ALA A 136 -14.12 2.46 -19.74
N ARG A 137 -12.85 2.74 -19.45
CA ARG A 137 -12.03 3.65 -20.27
C ARG A 137 -11.61 3.00 -21.58
N TRP A 138 -11.30 1.70 -21.57
CA TRP A 138 -11.03 0.94 -22.78
C TRP A 138 -12.27 0.90 -23.67
N GLU A 139 -13.44 0.59 -23.10
CA GLU A 139 -14.71 0.60 -23.85
C GLU A 139 -15.00 1.97 -24.49
N ALA A 140 -14.76 3.06 -23.75
CA ALA A 140 -14.95 4.41 -24.30
C ALA A 140 -13.95 4.77 -25.42
N LEU A 141 -12.72 4.23 -25.38
CA LEU A 141 -11.72 4.43 -26.44
C LEU A 141 -12.07 3.63 -27.69
N ASP A 142 -12.59 2.41 -27.51
CA ASP A 142 -13.02 1.55 -28.61
C ASP A 142 -14.24 2.16 -29.32
N GLU A 143 -15.24 2.61 -28.56
CA GLU A 143 -16.42 3.30 -29.08
C GLU A 143 -16.03 4.56 -29.88
N GLU A 144 -15.15 5.39 -29.31
CA GLU A 144 -14.64 6.59 -29.98
C GLU A 144 -13.90 6.23 -31.28
N SER A 145 -13.09 5.18 -31.28
CA SER A 145 -12.35 4.73 -32.47
C SER A 145 -13.30 4.30 -33.59
N ILE A 146 -14.38 3.60 -33.26
CA ILE A 146 -15.44 3.23 -34.21
C ILE A 146 -16.10 4.49 -34.79
N GLN A 147 -16.44 5.46 -33.95
CA GLN A 147 -17.09 6.70 -34.38
C GLN A 147 -16.17 7.55 -35.28
N ILE A 148 -14.86 7.61 -34.97
CA ILE A 148 -13.85 8.27 -35.80
C ILE A 148 -13.76 7.60 -37.17
N ALA A 149 -13.69 6.25 -37.21
CA ALA A 149 -13.60 5.50 -38.45
C ALA A 149 -14.85 5.72 -39.32
N HIS A 150 -16.04 5.70 -38.72
CA HIS A 150 -17.29 5.99 -39.41
C HIS A 150 -17.35 7.42 -39.96
N ALA A 151 -17.00 8.43 -39.14
CA ALA A 151 -16.97 9.82 -39.59
C ALA A 151 -16.03 10.01 -40.80
N LYS A 152 -14.84 9.41 -40.73
CA LYS A 152 -13.86 9.41 -41.83
C LYS A 152 -14.40 8.75 -43.09
N ALA A 153 -15.08 7.60 -42.96
CA ALA A 153 -15.71 6.91 -44.09
C ALA A 153 -16.82 7.76 -44.75
N CYS A 154 -17.55 8.55 -43.96
CA CYS A 154 -18.57 9.48 -44.44
C CYS A 154 -18.01 10.85 -44.90
N GLY A 155 -16.69 11.05 -44.88
CA GLY A 155 -16.07 12.35 -45.22
C GLY A 155 -16.37 13.48 -44.23
N LYS A 156 -16.78 13.16 -42.99
CA LYS A 156 -17.09 14.13 -41.93
C LYS A 156 -15.98 14.18 -40.88
N GLN A 157 -15.81 15.33 -40.23
CA GLN A 157 -14.94 15.46 -39.06
C GLN A 157 -15.65 14.91 -37.82
N TYR A 158 -14.94 14.10 -37.03
CA TYR A 158 -15.45 13.61 -35.75
C TYR A 158 -15.27 14.65 -34.65
N HIS A 159 -16.34 14.89 -33.89
CA HIS A 159 -16.33 15.73 -32.70
C HIS A 159 -16.79 14.89 -31.51
N ALA A 160 -15.91 14.71 -30.52
CA ALA A 160 -16.23 13.92 -29.35
C ALA A 160 -17.31 14.61 -28.50
N PRO A 161 -18.35 13.89 -28.06
CA PRO A 161 -19.29 14.39 -27.06
C PRO A 161 -18.55 14.75 -25.77
N VAL A 162 -18.90 15.89 -25.20
CA VAL A 162 -18.35 16.39 -23.93
C VAL A 162 -19.45 16.55 -22.91
N PHE A 163 -19.11 16.31 -21.64
CA PHE A 163 -20.00 16.56 -20.51
C PHE A 163 -20.02 18.03 -20.10
N GLU A 164 -20.84 18.36 -19.11
CA GLU A 164 -21.04 19.72 -18.59
C GLU A 164 -19.75 20.33 -18.02
N ASN A 165 -18.76 19.50 -17.68
CA ASN A 165 -17.45 19.94 -17.21
C ASN A 165 -16.39 20.05 -18.32
N GLY A 166 -16.77 19.84 -19.59
CA GLY A 166 -15.90 19.86 -20.76
C GLY A 166 -15.03 18.62 -20.98
N ASP A 167 -15.13 17.59 -20.13
CA ASP A 167 -14.44 16.33 -20.35
C ASP A 167 -15.19 15.49 -21.41
N SER A 168 -14.45 14.87 -22.32
CA SER A 168 -14.94 13.69 -23.06
C SER A 168 -15.02 12.47 -22.13
N ARG A 169 -15.74 11.41 -22.54
CA ARG A 169 -15.88 10.15 -21.77
C ARG A 169 -14.54 9.54 -21.35
N LYS A 170 -13.57 9.44 -22.25
CA LYS A 170 -12.22 8.94 -21.91
C LYS A 170 -11.45 9.86 -20.94
N GLN A 171 -11.66 11.17 -21.03
CA GLN A 171 -11.03 12.15 -20.13
C GLN A 171 -11.65 12.12 -18.74
N LEU A 172 -12.99 12.03 -18.65
CA LEU A 172 -13.73 11.83 -17.42
C LEU A 172 -13.16 10.64 -16.64
N LEU A 173 -13.03 9.49 -17.30
CA LEU A 173 -12.49 8.27 -16.70
C LEU A 173 -11.01 8.40 -16.34
N ALA A 174 -10.17 9.01 -17.19
CA ALA A 174 -8.76 9.21 -16.87
C ALA A 174 -8.55 10.14 -15.65
N ARG A 175 -9.26 11.26 -15.61
CA ARG A 175 -9.12 12.31 -14.59
C ARG A 175 -9.80 11.96 -13.27
N SER A 176 -10.60 10.89 -13.25
CA SER A 176 -11.25 10.38 -12.03
C SER A 176 -10.39 9.45 -11.19
N LEU A 177 -9.15 9.14 -11.59
CA LEU A 177 -8.25 8.25 -10.85
C LEU A 177 -8.14 8.64 -9.36
N TYR A 178 -7.75 9.88 -9.08
CA TYR A 178 -7.41 10.32 -7.73
C TYR A 178 -8.62 10.53 -6.81
N LEU A 179 -9.79 10.86 -7.34
CA LEU A 179 -10.98 11.05 -6.49
C LEU A 179 -11.45 9.70 -5.92
N LEU A 180 -11.25 8.60 -6.66
CA LEU A 180 -11.67 7.26 -6.25
C LEU A 180 -10.80 6.64 -5.15
N TYR A 181 -9.64 7.23 -4.83
CA TYR A 181 -8.77 6.80 -3.74
C TYR A 181 -9.07 7.47 -2.38
N LYS A 182 -9.98 8.45 -2.35
CA LYS A 182 -10.18 9.28 -1.15
C LYS A 182 -11.65 9.60 -0.90
N LYS A 183 -11.93 9.96 0.35
CA LYS A 183 -13.26 10.34 0.84
C LYS A 183 -13.74 11.62 0.16
N GLU A 184 -15.06 11.75 0.06
CA GLU A 184 -15.72 12.92 -0.54
C GLU A 184 -15.33 14.24 0.12
N SER A 185 -15.15 14.22 1.44
CA SER A 185 -14.71 15.39 2.21
C SER A 185 -13.34 15.93 1.78
N LEU A 186 -12.52 15.10 1.12
CA LEU A 186 -11.18 15.45 0.62
C LEU A 186 -11.18 15.79 -0.87
N TRP A 187 -12.34 15.81 -1.53
CA TRP A 187 -12.45 16.20 -2.93
C TRP A 187 -12.36 17.72 -3.10
N THR A 188 -11.57 18.14 -4.09
CA THR A 188 -11.63 19.50 -4.62
C THR A 188 -12.98 19.74 -5.31
N VAL A 189 -13.33 21.01 -5.55
CA VAL A 189 -14.56 21.38 -6.28
C VAL A 189 -14.61 20.68 -7.65
N SER A 190 -13.49 20.70 -8.39
CA SER A 190 -13.39 20.03 -9.69
C SER A 190 -13.51 18.50 -9.62
N GLN A 191 -13.11 17.89 -8.50
CA GLN A 191 -13.29 16.45 -8.27
C GLN A 191 -14.74 16.12 -7.93
N ARG A 192 -15.44 16.96 -7.18
CA ARG A 192 -16.88 16.77 -6.87
C ARG A 192 -17.72 16.80 -8.13
N GLN A 193 -17.58 17.85 -8.94
CA GLN A 193 -18.29 17.95 -10.22
C GLN A 193 -18.01 16.74 -11.13
N ARG A 194 -16.76 16.28 -11.16
CA ARG A 194 -16.39 15.09 -11.93
C ARG A 194 -16.99 13.81 -11.37
N ALA A 195 -17.04 13.66 -10.05
CA ALA A 195 -17.64 12.52 -9.38
C ALA A 195 -19.15 12.44 -9.64
N GLU A 196 -19.85 13.58 -9.65
CA GLU A 196 -21.27 13.65 -9.99
C GLU A 196 -21.55 13.08 -11.38
N ILE A 197 -20.79 13.53 -12.39
CA ILE A 197 -20.89 13.02 -13.77
C ILE A 197 -20.51 11.54 -13.82
N LEU A 198 -19.34 11.17 -13.25
CA LEU A 198 -18.86 9.79 -13.26
C LEU A 198 -19.88 8.83 -12.64
N PHE A 199 -20.48 9.19 -11.51
CA PHE A 199 -21.39 8.32 -10.79
C PHE A 199 -22.79 8.27 -11.38
N ARG A 200 -23.17 9.28 -12.17
CA ARG A 200 -24.36 9.25 -13.02
C ARG A 200 -24.17 8.29 -14.20
N GLU A 201 -23.05 8.39 -14.90
CA GLU A 201 -22.75 7.58 -16.09
C GLU A 201 -22.33 6.14 -15.74
N TYR A 202 -21.69 5.93 -14.59
CA TYR A 202 -21.12 4.65 -14.14
C TYR A 202 -21.59 4.28 -12.72
N PRO A 203 -22.86 3.89 -12.54
CA PRO A 203 -23.43 3.57 -11.23
C PRO A 203 -22.74 2.39 -10.52
N ASP A 204 -22.18 1.44 -11.27
CA ASP A 204 -21.43 0.33 -10.67
C ASP A 204 -20.09 0.79 -10.08
N ILE A 205 -19.41 1.74 -10.72
CA ILE A 205 -18.20 2.37 -10.15
C ILE A 205 -18.56 3.13 -8.88
N LYS A 206 -19.69 3.84 -8.86
CA LYS A 206 -20.23 4.50 -7.65
C LYS A 206 -20.42 3.49 -6.52
N LYS A 207 -21.10 2.37 -6.79
CA LYS A 207 -21.34 1.31 -5.80
C LYS A 207 -20.03 0.75 -5.25
N ALA A 208 -19.09 0.40 -6.13
CA ALA A 208 -17.79 -0.13 -5.74
C ALA A 208 -16.98 0.88 -4.91
N TYR A 209 -16.99 2.17 -5.29
CA TYR A 209 -16.36 3.25 -4.52
C TYR A 209 -16.90 3.31 -3.09
N TYR A 210 -18.23 3.30 -2.90
CA TYR A 210 -18.81 3.36 -1.55
C TYR A 210 -18.54 2.10 -0.71
N LEU A 211 -18.50 0.92 -1.33
CA LEU A 211 -18.08 -0.31 -0.65
C LEU A 211 -16.63 -0.21 -0.16
N SER A 212 -15.73 0.28 -1.01
CA SER A 212 -14.32 0.51 -0.64
C SER A 212 -14.18 1.56 0.47
N MET A 213 -14.96 2.65 0.44
CA MET A 213 -15.01 3.63 1.52
C MET A 213 -15.52 3.03 2.84
N ARG A 214 -16.58 2.21 2.80
CA ARG A 214 -17.15 1.54 3.97
C ARG A 214 -16.15 0.59 4.62
N LEU A 215 -15.38 -0.16 3.83
CA LEU A 215 -14.28 -0.99 4.34
C LEU A 215 -13.29 -0.17 5.18
N GLY A 216 -12.86 0.98 4.67
CA GLY A 216 -11.96 1.88 5.39
C GLY A 216 -12.57 2.41 6.70
N LEU A 217 -13.86 2.71 6.69
CA LEU A 217 -14.59 3.12 7.89
C LEU A 217 -14.65 2.02 8.96
N ILE A 218 -14.81 0.76 8.57
CA ILE A 218 -14.81 -0.38 9.50
C ILE A 218 -13.47 -0.45 10.23
N TYR A 219 -12.34 -0.34 9.52
CA TYR A 219 -11.01 -0.31 10.15
C TYR A 219 -10.78 0.88 11.09
N HIS A 220 -11.44 2.01 10.85
CA HIS A 220 -11.31 3.20 11.70
C HIS A 220 -12.22 3.16 12.93
N GLN A 221 -13.42 2.59 12.81
CA GLN A 221 -14.46 2.68 13.85
C GLN A 221 -14.59 1.41 14.69
N CYS A 222 -14.18 0.25 14.18
CA CYS A 222 -14.38 -1.03 14.86
C CYS A 222 -13.09 -1.47 15.56
N ARG A 223 -13.19 -1.75 16.87
CA ARG A 223 -12.08 -2.30 17.67
C ARG A 223 -12.15 -3.81 17.83
N PHE A 224 -13.34 -4.39 17.66
CA PHE A 224 -13.58 -5.82 17.88
C PHE A 224 -13.91 -6.52 16.56
N LYS A 225 -13.31 -7.69 16.35
CA LYS A 225 -13.43 -8.49 15.12
C LYS A 225 -14.88 -8.84 14.82
N ASP A 226 -15.65 -9.26 15.82
CA ASP A 226 -17.00 -9.78 15.61
C ASP A 226 -17.97 -8.68 15.16
N ILE A 227 -17.82 -7.48 15.72
CA ILE A 227 -18.56 -6.29 15.28
C ILE A 227 -18.16 -5.90 13.86
N ALA A 228 -16.86 -5.94 13.54
CA ALA A 228 -16.38 -5.62 12.19
C ALA A 228 -16.97 -6.57 11.13
N LEU A 229 -17.06 -7.87 11.43
CA LEU A 229 -17.64 -8.88 10.53
C LEU A 229 -19.11 -8.59 10.21
N THR A 230 -19.92 -8.23 11.21
CA THR A 230 -21.34 -7.89 10.99
C THR A 230 -21.52 -6.65 10.10
N ARG A 231 -20.55 -5.75 10.05
CA ARG A 231 -20.60 -4.53 9.23
C ARG A 231 -20.07 -4.71 7.82
N LEU A 232 -19.46 -5.85 7.49
CA LEU A 232 -19.04 -6.22 6.14
C LEU A 232 -20.18 -6.87 5.34
N ALA A 233 -21.14 -7.50 6.02
CA ALA A 233 -22.39 -7.98 5.44
C ALA A 233 -23.32 -6.82 5.00
#